data_AF-A0A967RGJ2-F1
#
_entry.id   AF-A0A967RGJ2-F1
#
_cell.length_a   1.000
_cell.length_b   1.000
_cell.length_c   1.000
_cell.angle_alpha   90.00
_cell.angle_beta   90.00
_cell.angle_gamma   90.00
#
_symmetry.space_group_name_H-M   'P 1'
#
loop_
_entity.id
_entity.type
_entity.pdbx_description
1 polymer ?
#
loop_
_entity_poly.entity_id
_entity_poly.type
_entity_poly.pdbx_seq_one_letter_code
_entity_poly.pdbx_strand_id
1 'polypeptide(L)'
;RSGAVDLVVIDSVAALVPRAEIEGEMGDAHMGLMARLMSQALRKLSGAIKQTNTAVIFTNQLRQKIGVMFGNPETTTGGMALKFYASVRLDIRRIQSIKVGSEIIGNRTRVRVVKNKVAPPFRTAEFDIMYNEGISKVGDLLDLATELEIIDKRGSYYSYGDLRLAQGRENAKDFLRENPDLVEEIGNTVREQVFDQV
;
A
#
# COMPACT_ATOMS: atom_id res chain seq x y z
N ARG A 1 -0.54 -29.81 0.49
CA ARG A 1 -0.97 -28.49 -0.04
C ARG A 1 -2.47 -28.43 0.17
N SER A 2 -2.98 -27.61 1.10
CA SER A 2 -4.39 -27.69 1.53
C SER A 2 -5.35 -26.86 0.68
N GLY A 3 -4.88 -25.79 0.02
CA GLY A 3 -5.76 -24.88 -0.74
C GLY A 3 -6.78 -24.12 0.12
N ALA A 4 -6.65 -24.20 1.44
CA ALA A 4 -7.64 -23.68 2.39
C ALA A 4 -7.41 -22.20 2.78
N VAL A 5 -6.44 -21.53 2.16
CA VAL A 5 -6.04 -20.17 2.50
C VAL A 5 -5.89 -19.35 1.22
N ASP A 6 -6.63 -18.25 1.15
CA ASP A 6 -6.63 -17.33 0.01
C ASP A 6 -5.57 -16.23 0.12
N LEU A 7 -5.18 -15.85 1.35
CA LEU A 7 -4.22 -14.78 1.60
C LEU A 7 -3.26 -15.13 2.74
N VAL A 8 -1.96 -14.93 2.53
CA VAL A 8 -0.92 -15.03 3.56
C VAL A 8 -0.12 -13.74 3.60
N VAL A 9 0.03 -13.17 4.79
CA VAL A 9 0.89 -11.99 5.02
C VAL A 9 2.08 -12.41 5.87
N ILE A 10 3.30 -12.09 5.39
CA ILE A 10 4.56 -12.32 6.08
C ILE A 10 5.10 -10.97 6.52
N ASP A 11 4.97 -10.69 7.82
CA ASP A 11 5.43 -9.45 8.46
C ASP A 11 6.56 -9.74 9.46
N SER A 12 7.84 -9.52 9.15
CA SER A 12 8.40 -8.97 7.91
C SER A 12 9.54 -9.84 7.38
N VAL A 13 9.93 -9.63 6.12
CA VAL A 13 11.11 -10.29 5.53
C VAL A 13 12.35 -10.05 6.39
N ALA A 14 12.51 -8.86 6.96
CA ALA A 14 13.67 -8.53 7.80
C ALA A 14 13.76 -9.36 9.09
N ALA A 15 12.65 -9.96 9.54
CA ALA A 15 12.59 -10.82 10.71
C ALA A 15 12.76 -12.32 10.37
N LEU A 16 12.91 -12.68 9.10
CA LEU A 16 13.17 -14.07 8.68
C LEU A 16 14.63 -14.43 8.94
N VAL A 17 14.97 -14.64 10.22
CA VAL A 17 16.30 -15.03 10.67
C VAL A 17 16.52 -16.50 10.38
N PRO A 18 17.57 -16.87 9.61
CA PRO A 18 17.87 -18.26 9.37
C PRO A 18 18.31 -18.99 10.64
N ARG A 19 18.02 -20.29 10.72
CA ARG A 19 18.35 -21.11 11.88
C ARG A 19 19.81 -21.05 12.32
N ALA A 20 20.75 -21.10 11.36
CA ALA A 20 22.18 -21.01 11.64
C ALA A 20 22.59 -19.67 12.30
N GLU A 21 21.88 -18.58 12.01
CA GLU A 21 22.12 -17.28 12.64
C GLU A 21 21.50 -17.21 14.04
N ILE A 22 20.40 -17.92 14.29
CA ILE A 22 19.78 -18.03 15.63
C ILE A 22 20.66 -18.88 16.57
N GLU A 23 21.27 -19.94 16.05
CA GLU A 23 22.10 -20.88 16.82
C GLU A 23 23.56 -20.42 16.97
N GLY A 24 24.01 -19.44 16.17
CA GLY A 24 25.35 -18.88 16.22
C GLY A 24 25.53 -17.79 17.27
N GLU A 25 26.76 -17.30 17.42
CA GLU A 25 27.08 -16.20 18.33
C GLU A 25 26.93 -14.83 17.65
N MET A 26 26.69 -13.79 18.47
CA MET A 26 26.65 -12.42 17.98
C MET A 26 28.03 -12.03 17.42
N GLY A 27 28.09 -11.75 16.12
CA GLY A 27 29.34 -11.40 15.43
C GLY A 27 29.80 -12.45 14.42
N ASP A 28 29.19 -13.64 14.42
CA ASP A 28 29.51 -14.67 13.44
C ASP A 28 29.17 -14.24 12.01
N ALA A 29 30.11 -14.48 11.09
CA ALA A 29 30.00 -14.06 9.71
C ALA A 29 29.07 -14.98 8.89
N HIS A 30 27.78 -14.63 8.84
CA HIS A 30 26.76 -15.34 8.05
C HIS A 30 26.46 -14.64 6.71
N MET A 31 27.48 -14.35 5.90
CA MET A 31 27.31 -13.57 4.68
C MET A 31 26.32 -14.20 3.69
N GLY A 32 25.25 -13.46 3.38
CA GLY A 32 24.29 -13.81 2.32
C GLY A 32 23.37 -15.00 2.61
N LEU A 33 23.37 -15.50 3.86
CA LEU A 33 22.61 -16.70 4.22
C LEU A 33 21.09 -16.48 4.06
N MET A 34 20.59 -15.31 4.49
CA MET A 34 19.21 -14.90 4.27
C MET A 34 18.83 -14.77 2.79
N ALA A 35 19.71 -14.23 1.94
CA ALA A 35 19.45 -14.09 0.50
C ALA A 35 19.33 -15.46 -0.20
N ARG A 36 20.14 -16.43 0.23
CA ARG A 36 20.09 -17.82 -0.26
C ARG A 36 18.79 -18.50 0.20
N LEU A 37 18.43 -18.35 1.47
CA LEU A 37 17.17 -18.86 2.02
C LEU A 37 15.98 -18.33 1.22
N MET A 38 15.89 -17.02 1.02
CA MET A 38 14.80 -16.39 0.24
C MET A 38 14.74 -16.91 -1.20
N SER A 39 15.90 -17.05 -1.86
CA SER A 39 15.97 -17.58 -3.24
C SER A 39 15.44 -19.02 -3.33
N GLN A 40 15.80 -19.87 -2.38
CA GLN A 40 15.34 -21.26 -2.34
C GLN A 40 13.85 -21.35 -1.97
N ALA A 41 13.42 -20.59 -0.96
CA ALA A 41 12.04 -20.55 -0.50
C ALA A 41 11.10 -20.09 -1.62
N LEU A 42 11.38 -18.95 -2.25
CA LEU A 42 10.53 -18.41 -3.33
C LEU A 42 10.48 -19.32 -4.55
N ARG A 43 11.58 -20.00 -4.90
CA ARG A 43 11.59 -21.00 -5.97
C ARG A 43 10.63 -22.14 -5.72
N LYS A 44 10.55 -22.64 -4.47
CA LYS A 44 9.60 -23.71 -4.09
C LYS A 44 8.17 -23.18 -3.94
N LEU A 45 8.00 -22.00 -3.35
CA LEU A 45 6.69 -21.42 -3.05
C LEU A 45 5.97 -20.94 -4.31
N SER A 46 6.68 -20.37 -5.30
CA SER A 46 6.06 -19.79 -6.50
C SER A 46 5.11 -20.76 -7.22
N GLY A 47 5.51 -22.04 -7.36
CA GLY A 47 4.66 -23.05 -7.98
C GLY A 47 3.46 -23.44 -7.11
N ALA A 48 3.64 -23.48 -5.79
CA ALA A 48 2.57 -23.79 -4.85
C ALA A 48 1.52 -22.66 -4.80
N ILE A 49 1.96 -21.41 -4.66
CA ILE A 49 1.13 -20.19 -4.64
C ILE A 49 0.21 -20.15 -5.86
N LYS A 50 0.75 -20.44 -7.06
CA LYS A 50 -0.05 -20.44 -8.29
C LYS A 50 -1.08 -21.57 -8.32
N GLN A 51 -0.72 -22.78 -7.86
CA GLN A 51 -1.63 -23.93 -7.86
C GLN A 51 -2.76 -23.79 -6.84
N THR A 52 -2.51 -23.15 -5.70
CA THR A 52 -3.52 -22.93 -4.66
C THR A 52 -4.30 -21.63 -4.84
N ASN A 53 -3.96 -20.83 -5.86
CA ASN A 53 -4.51 -19.49 -6.10
C ASN A 53 -4.45 -18.56 -4.86
N THR A 54 -3.42 -18.74 -4.02
CA THR A 54 -3.22 -17.95 -2.80
C THR A 54 -2.47 -16.67 -3.13
N ALA A 55 -2.89 -15.52 -2.60
CA ALA A 55 -2.10 -14.30 -2.60
C ALA A 55 -1.10 -14.32 -1.42
N VAL A 56 0.16 -13.95 -1.67
CA VAL A 56 1.18 -13.84 -0.62
C VAL A 56 1.78 -12.45 -0.60
N ILE A 57 1.64 -11.77 0.53
CA ILE A 57 2.15 -10.42 0.77
C ILE A 57 3.36 -10.50 1.69
N PHE A 58 4.45 -9.86 1.30
CA PHE A 58 5.64 -9.70 2.14
C PHE A 58 5.78 -8.23 2.51
N THR A 59 5.81 -7.92 3.80
CA THR A 59 6.27 -6.60 4.24
C THR A 59 7.80 -6.63 4.29
N ASN A 60 8.42 -5.52 3.93
CA ASN A 60 9.87 -5.41 3.98
C ASN A 60 10.29 -4.00 4.37
N GLN A 61 11.45 -3.91 5.00
CA GLN A 61 11.99 -2.67 5.51
C GLN A 61 13.04 -2.13 4.54
N LEU A 62 13.14 -0.81 4.48
CA LEU A 62 14.25 -0.15 3.80
C LEU A 62 15.50 -0.20 4.67
N ARG A 63 16.65 -0.35 4.01
CA ARG A 63 18.01 -0.23 4.55
C ARG A 63 18.82 0.64 3.61
N GLN A 64 19.92 1.18 4.08
CA GLN A 64 20.88 1.90 3.23
C GLN A 64 22.07 1.00 2.92
N LYS A 65 22.47 0.97 1.65
CA LYS A 65 23.70 0.29 1.24
C LYS A 65 24.88 1.22 1.48
N ILE A 66 25.76 0.85 2.41
CA ILE A 66 27.00 1.58 2.71
C ILE A 66 27.89 1.58 1.46
N GLY A 67 28.51 2.72 1.15
CA GLY A 67 29.49 2.86 0.06
C GLY A 67 28.91 3.24 -1.30
N VAL A 68 27.61 3.52 -1.41
CA VAL A 68 27.00 4.05 -2.64
C VAL A 68 27.19 5.57 -2.68
N MET A 69 28.09 6.06 -3.54
CA MET A 69 28.35 7.51 -3.72
C MET A 69 27.45 8.18 -4.77
N PHE A 70 26.80 7.41 -5.64
CA PHE A 70 25.91 7.91 -6.70
C PHE A 70 24.69 7.00 -6.87
N GLY A 71 23.51 7.59 -7.07
CA GLY A 71 22.22 6.88 -7.22
C GLY A 71 21.46 6.68 -5.91
N ASN A 72 20.39 5.88 -5.94
CA ASN A 72 19.56 5.61 -4.76
C ASN A 72 20.26 4.57 -3.84
N PRO A 73 20.64 4.93 -2.58
CA PRO A 73 21.28 4.01 -1.66
C PRO A 73 20.30 3.04 -0.98
N GLU A 74 18.98 3.23 -1.17
CA GLU A 74 17.97 2.39 -0.56
C GLU A 74 17.98 0.96 -1.13
N THR A 75 17.96 -0.01 -0.22
CA THR A 75 17.83 -1.42 -0.51
C THR A 75 16.82 -2.07 0.44
N THR A 76 16.45 -3.31 0.15
CA THR A 76 15.50 -4.11 0.94
C THR A 76 16.19 -5.36 1.45
N THR A 77 15.79 -5.83 2.63
CA THR A 77 16.33 -7.05 3.25
C THR A 77 15.94 -8.31 2.45
N GLY A 78 16.69 -9.41 2.60
CA GLY A 78 16.39 -10.70 1.96
C GLY A 78 16.96 -10.90 0.54
N GLY A 79 17.87 -10.02 0.10
CA GLY A 79 18.52 -10.11 -1.20
C GLY A 79 17.60 -9.73 -2.38
N MET A 80 17.92 -10.24 -3.58
CA MET A 80 17.24 -9.83 -4.82
C MET A 80 16.05 -10.72 -5.21
N ALA A 81 15.94 -11.93 -4.66
CA ALA A 81 14.96 -12.92 -5.09
C ALA A 81 13.53 -12.37 -5.05
N LEU A 82 13.13 -11.77 -3.92
CA LEU A 82 11.79 -11.20 -3.76
C LEU A 82 11.48 -10.14 -4.82
N LYS A 83 12.46 -9.32 -5.22
CA LYS A 83 12.27 -8.32 -6.27
C LYS A 83 11.92 -8.94 -7.62
N PHE A 84 12.45 -10.12 -7.94
CA PHE A 84 12.18 -10.82 -9.21
C PHE A 84 10.88 -11.63 -9.18
N TYR A 85 10.63 -12.36 -8.08
CA TYR A 85 9.45 -13.21 -7.91
C TYR A 85 8.17 -12.42 -7.68
N ALA A 86 8.21 -11.26 -7.00
CA ALA A 86 7.03 -10.45 -6.76
C ALA A 86 6.35 -10.03 -8.08
N SER A 87 5.04 -10.28 -8.20
CA SER A 87 4.22 -9.82 -9.33
C SER A 87 3.94 -8.32 -9.25
N VAL A 88 3.69 -7.81 -8.04
CA VAL A 88 3.48 -6.39 -7.75
C VAL A 88 4.43 -5.98 -6.62
N ARG A 89 5.00 -4.77 -6.71
CA ARG A 89 5.76 -4.16 -5.62
C ARG A 89 5.25 -2.76 -5.37
N LEU A 90 5.03 -2.46 -4.10
CA LEU A 90 4.53 -1.19 -3.60
C LEU A 90 5.61 -0.54 -2.74
N ASP A 91 5.93 0.73 -3.03
CA ASP A 91 6.71 1.60 -2.16
C ASP A 91 5.74 2.52 -1.43
N ILE A 92 5.61 2.34 -0.11
CA ILE A 92 4.69 3.09 0.75
C ILE A 92 5.48 4.10 1.58
N ARG A 93 5.07 5.37 1.53
CA ARG A 93 5.70 6.46 2.28
C ARG A 93 4.66 7.36 2.92
N ARG A 94 4.86 7.71 4.18
CA ARG A 94 4.16 8.82 4.82
C ARG A 94 4.64 10.13 4.18
N ILE A 95 3.71 10.96 3.71
CA ILE A 95 4.02 12.26 3.11
C ILE A 95 3.69 13.43 4.04
N GLN A 96 2.62 13.35 4.83
CA GLN A 96 2.24 14.41 5.75
C GLN A 96 1.48 13.86 6.97
N SER A 97 1.58 14.53 8.12
CA SER A 97 0.72 14.26 9.28
C SER A 97 -0.59 15.04 9.19
N ILE A 98 -1.70 14.35 9.45
CA ILE A 98 -3.04 14.94 9.52
C ILE A 98 -3.27 15.38 10.96
N LYS A 99 -3.65 16.65 11.15
CA LYS A 99 -3.80 17.26 12.47
C LYS A 99 -5.18 17.87 12.66
N VAL A 100 -5.70 17.78 13.87
CA VAL A 100 -6.87 18.53 14.34
C VAL A 100 -6.44 19.28 15.60
N GLY A 101 -6.44 20.61 15.53
CA GLY A 101 -5.83 21.45 16.55
C GLY A 101 -4.35 21.12 16.74
N SER A 102 -3.96 20.72 17.96
CA SER A 102 -2.60 20.30 18.30
C SER A 102 -2.34 18.80 18.15
N GLU A 103 -3.38 17.98 17.95
CA GLU A 103 -3.26 16.52 17.92
C GLU A 103 -3.02 15.99 16.50
N ILE A 104 -2.16 14.98 16.37
CA ILE A 104 -1.94 14.24 15.12
C ILE A 104 -2.89 13.04 15.12
N ILE A 105 -3.85 13.04 14.22
CA ILE A 105 -4.91 12.02 14.17
C ILE A 105 -4.71 11.00 13.04
N GLY A 106 -3.74 11.23 12.16
CA GLY A 106 -3.46 10.33 11.05
C GLY A 106 -2.28 10.79 10.19
N ASN A 107 -2.09 10.09 9.08
CA ASN A 107 -1.04 10.35 8.11
C ASN A 107 -1.58 10.27 6.68
N ARG A 108 -1.32 11.32 5.89
CA ARG A 108 -1.41 11.24 4.44
C ARG A 108 -0.28 10.35 3.94
N THR A 109 -0.64 9.32 3.20
CA THR A 109 0.26 8.26 2.75
C THR A 109 0.23 8.17 1.24
N ARG A 110 1.41 8.02 0.64
CA ARG A 110 1.58 7.81 -0.79
C ARG A 110 2.10 6.40 -1.04
N VAL A 111 1.46 5.66 -1.93
CA VAL A 111 1.91 4.35 -2.39
C VAL A 111 2.22 4.41 -3.87
N ARG A 112 3.46 4.08 -4.25
CA ARG A 112 3.90 3.99 -5.64
C ARG A 112 4.03 2.53 -6.06
N VAL A 113 3.46 2.16 -7.20
CA VAL A 113 3.61 0.84 -7.80
C VAL A 113 4.95 0.77 -8.54
N VAL A 114 6.02 0.35 -7.85
CA VAL A 114 7.38 0.30 -8.41
C VAL A 114 7.64 -0.92 -9.31
N LYS A 115 6.76 -1.92 -9.27
CA LYS A 115 6.75 -3.05 -10.20
C LYS A 115 5.31 -3.55 -10.37
N ASN A 116 4.91 -3.84 -11.59
CA ASN A 116 3.63 -4.46 -11.89
C ASN A 116 3.78 -5.42 -13.08
N LYS A 117 3.32 -6.66 -12.94
CA LYS A 117 3.30 -7.68 -14.00
C LYS A 117 1.91 -7.93 -14.59
N VAL A 118 0.86 -7.28 -14.06
CA VAL A 118 -0.54 -7.52 -14.45
C VAL A 118 -1.24 -6.29 -15.01
N ALA A 119 -0.65 -5.10 -14.86
CA ALA A 119 -1.13 -3.84 -15.43
C ALA A 119 0.06 -2.85 -15.57
N PRO A 120 -0.13 -1.66 -16.17
CA PRO A 120 0.92 -0.65 -16.26
C PRO A 120 1.54 -0.31 -14.89
N PRO A 121 2.88 -0.27 -14.77
CA PRO A 121 3.57 0.10 -13.53
C PRO A 121 3.64 1.63 -13.34
N PHE A 122 4.23 2.05 -12.21
CA PHE A 122 4.59 3.44 -11.86
C PHE A 122 3.44 4.40 -11.58
N ARG A 123 2.20 3.90 -11.54
CA ARG A 123 1.07 4.65 -10.96
C ARG A 123 1.28 4.86 -9.46
N THR A 124 0.68 5.92 -8.95
CA THR A 124 0.73 6.33 -7.54
C THR A 124 -0.69 6.48 -7.02
N ALA A 125 -0.91 6.10 -5.77
CA ALA A 125 -2.14 6.37 -5.04
C ALA A 125 -1.79 7.16 -3.77
N GLU A 126 -2.63 8.14 -3.43
CA GLU A 126 -2.55 8.86 -2.17
C GLU A 126 -3.84 8.69 -1.40
N PHE A 127 -3.71 8.44 -0.11
CA PHE A 127 -4.84 8.21 0.78
C PHE A 127 -4.49 8.56 2.21
N ASP A 128 -5.52 8.72 3.03
CA ASP A 128 -5.35 9.01 4.45
C ASP A 128 -5.38 7.72 5.26
N ILE A 129 -4.39 7.53 6.14
CA ILE A 129 -4.40 6.50 7.19
C ILE A 129 -4.64 7.19 8.52
N MET A 130 -5.85 7.05 9.05
CA MET A 130 -6.27 7.59 10.33
C MET A 130 -5.97 6.57 11.44
N TYR A 131 -5.55 7.02 12.62
CA TYR A 131 -5.09 6.11 13.67
C TYR A 131 -6.21 5.29 14.32
N ASN A 132 -7.45 5.78 14.28
CA ASN A 132 -8.62 5.11 14.86
C ASN A 132 -9.43 4.27 13.86
N GLU A 133 -9.36 4.55 12.56
CA GLU A 133 -10.17 3.89 11.53
C GLU A 133 -9.37 3.17 10.43
N GLY A 134 -8.05 3.39 10.33
CA GLY A 134 -7.23 2.85 9.25
C GLY A 134 -7.35 3.67 7.97
N ILE A 135 -7.41 3.01 6.81
CA ILE A 135 -7.53 3.71 5.51
C ILE A 135 -8.91 4.36 5.39
N SER A 136 -8.95 5.68 5.22
CA SER A 136 -10.18 6.47 5.11
C SER A 136 -10.79 6.34 3.70
N LYS A 137 -11.59 5.30 3.48
CA LYS A 137 -12.27 5.03 2.20
C LYS A 137 -13.12 6.20 1.70
N VAL A 138 -13.82 6.88 2.61
CA VAL A 138 -14.67 8.04 2.26
C VAL A 138 -13.84 9.24 1.84
N GLY A 139 -12.70 9.48 2.52
CA GLY A 139 -11.74 10.50 2.10
C GLY A 139 -11.16 10.23 0.72
N ASP A 140 -10.82 8.96 0.43
CA ASP A 140 -10.29 8.57 -0.88
C ASP A 140 -11.35 8.73 -1.98
N LEU A 141 -12.60 8.34 -1.71
CA LEU A 141 -13.71 8.53 -2.63
C LEU A 141 -13.95 10.02 -2.92
N LEU A 142 -13.97 10.86 -1.89
CA LEU A 142 -14.16 12.30 -2.03
C LEU A 142 -13.05 12.93 -2.86
N ASP A 143 -11.79 12.59 -2.57
CA ASP A 143 -10.64 13.11 -3.30
C ASP A 143 -10.69 12.70 -4.78
N LEU A 144 -10.97 11.42 -5.06
CA LEU A 144 -11.06 10.90 -6.43
C LEU A 144 -12.26 11.46 -7.19
N ALA A 145 -13.43 11.55 -6.57
CA ALA A 145 -14.63 12.13 -7.18
C ALA A 145 -14.46 13.63 -7.45
N THR A 146 -13.68 14.34 -6.62
CA THR A 146 -13.33 15.74 -6.88
C THR A 146 -12.35 15.85 -8.06
N GLU A 147 -11.37 14.95 -8.17
CA GLU A 147 -10.41 14.91 -9.29
C GLU A 147 -11.09 14.60 -10.63
N LEU A 148 -12.12 13.74 -10.60
CA LEU A 148 -12.91 13.37 -11.78
C LEU A 148 -14.05 14.34 -12.10
N GLU A 149 -14.16 15.46 -11.36
CA GLU A 149 -15.21 16.48 -11.53
C GLU A 149 -16.64 15.92 -11.31
N ILE A 150 -16.78 14.80 -10.59
CA ILE A 150 -18.07 14.25 -10.13
C ILE A 150 -18.59 15.04 -8.92
N ILE A 151 -17.68 15.40 -8.01
CA ILE A 151 -17.96 16.32 -6.90
C ILE A 151 -17.37 17.69 -7.24
N ASP A 152 -18.23 18.69 -7.25
CA ASP A 152 -17.87 20.08 -7.49
C ASP A 152 -17.25 20.69 -6.24
N LYS A 153 -16.03 21.21 -6.37
CA LYS A 153 -15.36 21.98 -5.31
C LYS A 153 -15.27 23.46 -5.68
N ARG A 154 -16.12 24.29 -5.07
CA ARG A 154 -16.11 25.75 -5.23
C ARG A 154 -15.51 26.41 -4.00
N GLY A 155 -14.23 26.79 -4.10
CA GLY A 155 -13.46 27.31 -2.98
C GLY A 155 -13.30 26.27 -1.87
N SER A 156 -13.95 26.47 -0.73
CA SER A 156 -13.96 25.51 0.39
C SER A 156 -15.21 24.62 0.41
N TYR A 157 -16.19 24.84 -0.46
CA TYR A 157 -17.45 24.09 -0.46
C TYR A 157 -17.40 22.92 -1.42
N TYR A 158 -17.95 21.78 -0.99
CA TYR A 158 -18.14 20.57 -1.80
C TYR A 158 -19.63 20.36 -2.08
N SER A 159 -19.96 20.05 -3.33
CA SER A 159 -21.31 19.79 -3.80
C SER A 159 -21.33 18.58 -4.74
N TYR A 160 -22.43 17.84 -4.74
CA TYR A 160 -22.71 16.75 -5.68
C TYR A 160 -24.01 17.07 -6.42
N GLY A 161 -23.93 17.38 -7.71
CA GLY A 161 -25.05 17.98 -8.45
C GLY A 161 -25.55 19.26 -7.74
N ASP A 162 -26.85 19.32 -7.45
CA ASP A 162 -27.47 20.43 -6.71
C ASP A 162 -27.36 20.27 -5.18
N LEU A 163 -26.91 19.11 -4.68
CA LEU A 163 -26.78 18.85 -3.25
C LEU A 163 -25.48 19.43 -2.71
N ARG A 164 -25.59 20.34 -1.75
CA ARG A 164 -24.42 20.86 -1.02
C ARG A 164 -24.03 19.88 0.09
N LEU A 165 -22.83 19.30 -0.01
CA LEU A 165 -22.33 18.33 0.97
C LEU A 165 -21.90 19.04 2.26
N ALA A 166 -20.85 19.86 2.18
CA ALA A 166 -20.36 20.61 3.33
C ALA A 166 -19.36 21.71 2.93
N GLN A 167 -19.01 22.55 3.91
CA GLN A 167 -17.82 23.40 3.86
C GLN A 167 -16.62 22.66 4.46
N GLY A 168 -15.53 22.56 3.72
CA GLY A 168 -14.30 21.90 4.16
C GLY A 168 -14.32 20.40 3.94
N ARG A 169 -13.14 19.83 3.75
CA ARG A 169 -12.96 18.41 3.39
C ARG A 169 -13.42 17.47 4.49
N GLU A 170 -13.05 17.74 5.74
CA GLU A 170 -13.41 16.85 6.86
C GLU A 170 -14.92 16.82 7.10
N ASN A 171 -15.59 17.98 7.07
CA ASN A 171 -17.05 18.01 7.18
C ASN A 171 -17.74 17.29 6.01
N ALA A 172 -17.18 17.37 4.79
CA ALA A 172 -17.71 16.63 3.64
C ALA A 172 -17.53 15.11 3.82
N LYS A 173 -16.42 14.67 4.42
CA LYS A 173 -16.23 13.26 4.81
C LYS A 173 -17.24 12.83 5.86
N ASP A 174 -17.49 13.66 6.89
CA ASP A 174 -18.48 13.37 7.93
C ASP A 174 -19.88 13.25 7.31
N PHE A 175 -20.27 14.18 6.46
CA PHE A 175 -21.54 14.13 5.72
C PHE A 175 -21.68 12.84 4.89
N LEU A 176 -20.64 12.45 4.15
CA LEU A 176 -20.66 11.21 3.36
C LEU A 176 -20.70 9.96 4.24
N ARG A 177 -20.02 9.96 5.41
CA ARG A 177 -20.11 8.84 6.37
C ARG A 177 -21.52 8.66 6.91
N GLU A 178 -22.26 9.75 7.09
CA GLU A 178 -23.66 9.73 7.55
C GLU A 178 -24.65 9.33 6.44
N ASN A 179 -24.23 9.37 5.18
CA ASN A 179 -25.08 9.09 4.00
C ASN A 179 -24.48 7.96 3.14
N PRO A 180 -24.57 6.69 3.57
CA PRO A 180 -23.95 5.55 2.89
C PRO A 180 -24.49 5.30 1.49
N ASP A 181 -25.78 5.56 1.24
CA ASP A 181 -26.40 5.40 -0.07
C ASP A 181 -25.73 6.33 -1.11
N LEU A 182 -25.42 7.57 -0.71
CA LEU A 182 -24.73 8.54 -1.55
C LEU A 182 -23.28 8.13 -1.81
N VAL A 183 -22.61 7.52 -0.83
CA VAL A 183 -21.25 6.96 -1.00
C VAL A 183 -21.25 5.84 -2.04
N GLU A 184 -22.27 4.98 -2.04
CA GLU A 184 -22.40 3.92 -3.02
C GLU A 184 -22.66 4.47 -4.43
N GLU A 185 -23.58 5.43 -4.56
CA GLU A 185 -23.90 6.10 -5.82
C GLU A 185 -22.67 6.79 -6.45
N ILE A 186 -22.00 7.64 -5.67
CA ILE A 186 -20.76 8.32 -6.12
C ILE A 186 -19.69 7.29 -6.42
N GLY A 187 -19.55 6.25 -5.59
CA GLY A 187 -18.59 5.16 -5.78
C GLY A 187 -18.78 4.40 -7.09
N ASN A 188 -20.02 4.12 -7.48
CA ASN A 188 -20.36 3.46 -8.73
C ASN A 188 -20.02 4.37 -9.92
N THR A 189 -20.42 5.64 -9.86
CA THR A 189 -20.12 6.64 -10.90
C THR A 189 -18.61 6.79 -11.14
N VAL A 190 -17.83 6.90 -10.05
CA VAL A 190 -16.36 6.95 -10.09
C VAL A 190 -15.77 5.70 -10.75
N ARG A 191 -16.28 4.51 -10.40
CA ARG A 191 -15.78 3.25 -10.96
C ARG A 191 -16.08 3.15 -12.44
N GLU A 192 -17.30 3.46 -12.88
CA GLU A 192 -17.67 3.46 -14.30
C GLU A 192 -16.72 4.35 -15.10
N GLN A 193 -16.52 5.59 -14.67
CA GLN A 193 -15.64 6.53 -15.37
C GLN A 193 -14.17 6.09 -15.40
N VAL A 194 -13.67 5.44 -14.34
CA VAL A 194 -12.27 4.97 -14.28
C VAL A 194 -12.05 3.67 -15.04
N PHE A 195 -13.00 2.74 -15.01
CA PHE A 195 -12.87 1.43 -15.68
C PHE A 195 -13.23 1.49 -17.16
N ASP A 196 -14.09 2.41 -17.61
CA ASP A 196 -14.36 2.63 -19.03
C ASP A 196 -13.17 3.30 -19.76
N GLN A 197 -12.26 3.92 -19.01
CA GLN A 197 -11.05 4.55 -19.55
C GLN A 197 -9.84 3.59 -19.68
N VAL A 198 -9.96 2.34 -19.23
CA VAL A 198 -8.87 1.33 -19.18
C VAL A 198 -9.09 0.23 -20.21
#